data_AF-A0A2S3U7K9-F1
#
_entry.id   AF-A0A2S3U7K9-F1
#
_cell.length_a   1.000
_cell.length_b   1.000
_cell.length_c   1.000
_cell.angle_alpha   90.00
_cell.angle_beta   90.00
_cell.angle_gamma   90.00
#
_symmetry.space_group_name_H-M   'P 1'
#
loop_
_entity.id
_entity.type
_entity.pdbx_description
1 polymer ?
#
loop_
_entity_poly.entity_id
_entity_poly.type
_entity_poly.pdbx_seq_one_letter_code
_entity_poly.pdbx_strand_id
1 'polypeptide(L)'
;MSEAIKSKTVDYSSDDYLKRVDAYWRAANYISVGQLYLLNNPLLREPLKATDVKVHPIGHWGTIAGQNFIYAHLNRAINKYGLNMFYIEGPGHGGQVMVSNSYLDGTYTETYPKITQDKAGMKCLFKQFSFPGGLPPTPTLRHQAQSTKVANLATQSCMVLVRS
;
A
#
# COMPACT_ATOMS: atom_id res chain seq x y z
N MET A 1 -35.94 24.84 -12.03
CA MET A 1 -36.20 23.74 -11.07
C MET A 1 -34.84 23.16 -10.69
N SER A 2 -34.45 23.38 -9.43
CA SER A 2 -33.14 23.03 -8.88
C SER A 2 -33.23 21.65 -8.24
N GLU A 3 -32.55 20.67 -8.82
CA GLU A 3 -32.24 19.42 -8.13
C GLU A 3 -30.86 19.63 -7.49
N ALA A 4 -30.87 20.07 -6.22
CA ALA A 4 -29.66 20.19 -5.43
C ALA A 4 -29.03 18.81 -5.31
N ILE A 5 -27.89 18.60 -5.98
CA ILE A 5 -27.00 17.47 -5.73
C ILE A 5 -26.61 17.56 -4.26
N LYS A 6 -27.31 16.81 -3.40
CA LYS A 6 -26.90 16.60 -2.01
C LYS A 6 -25.54 15.92 -2.07
N SER A 7 -24.48 16.71 -1.87
CA SER A 7 -23.15 16.18 -1.54
C SER A 7 -23.33 15.24 -0.36
N LYS A 8 -23.20 13.94 -0.61
CA LYS A 8 -23.30 12.91 0.43
C LYS A 8 -22.06 13.07 1.31
N THR A 9 -22.20 13.81 2.41
CA THR A 9 -21.12 13.98 3.39
C THR A 9 -20.69 12.60 3.87
N VAL A 10 -19.44 12.22 3.58
CA VAL A 10 -18.89 10.91 3.96
C VAL A 10 -18.75 10.86 5.47
N ASP A 11 -19.41 9.89 6.12
CA ASP A 11 -19.18 9.62 7.53
C ASP A 11 -17.93 8.74 7.71
N TYR A 12 -16.82 9.41 8.02
CA TYR A 12 -15.52 8.81 8.29
C TYR A 12 -15.47 8.00 9.59
N SER A 13 -16.48 8.05 10.44
CA SER A 13 -16.55 7.29 11.70
C SER A 13 -17.53 6.11 11.63
N SER A 14 -18.31 5.99 10.55
CA SER A 14 -19.23 4.86 10.34
C SER A 14 -18.48 3.52 10.32
N ASP A 15 -19.15 2.46 10.80
CA ASP A 15 -18.62 1.10 10.78
C ASP A 15 -18.20 0.67 9.37
N ASP A 16 -18.96 1.05 8.34
CA ASP A 16 -18.64 0.72 6.95
C ASP A 16 -17.39 1.44 6.45
N TYR A 17 -17.15 2.68 6.89
CA TYR A 17 -15.90 3.36 6.58
C TYR A 17 -14.72 2.70 7.31
N LEU A 18 -14.88 2.35 8.59
CA LEU A 18 -13.83 1.69 9.37
C LEU A 18 -13.50 0.29 8.82
N LYS A 19 -14.48 -0.46 8.30
CA LYS A 19 -14.23 -1.72 7.55
C LYS A 19 -13.38 -1.49 6.31
N ARG A 20 -13.51 -0.36 5.61
CA ARG A 20 -12.65 -0.01 4.46
C ARG A 20 -11.23 0.35 4.89
N VAL A 21 -11.07 1.02 6.03
CA VAL A 21 -9.75 1.29 6.64
C VAL A 21 -9.07 -0.03 7.03
N ASP A 22 -9.79 -0.95 7.66
CA ASP A 22 -9.31 -2.29 7.98
C ASP A 22 -8.89 -3.06 6.71
N ALA A 23 -9.73 -3.03 5.68
CA ALA A 23 -9.44 -3.69 4.41
C ALA A 23 -8.17 -3.12 3.74
N TYR A 24 -7.99 -1.80 3.76
CA TYR A 24 -6.77 -1.15 3.30
C TYR A 24 -5.54 -1.57 4.12
N TRP A 25 -5.64 -1.57 5.45
CA TRP A 25 -4.57 -1.99 6.35
C TRP A 25 -4.14 -3.44 6.08
N ARG A 26 -5.11 -4.35 5.92
CA ARG A 26 -4.85 -5.76 5.58
C ARG A 26 -4.24 -5.93 4.19
N ALA A 27 -4.68 -5.15 3.20
CA ALA A 27 -4.09 -5.16 1.87
C ALA A 27 -2.61 -4.69 1.90
N ALA A 28 -2.32 -3.61 2.63
CA ALA A 28 -0.96 -3.12 2.82
C ALA A 28 -0.06 -4.17 3.51
N ASN A 29 -0.57 -4.82 4.56
CA ASN A 29 0.13 -5.90 5.25
C ASN A 29 0.39 -7.09 4.32
N TYR A 30 -0.58 -7.48 3.50
CA TYR A 30 -0.42 -8.56 2.53
C TYR A 30 0.68 -8.25 1.52
N ILE A 31 0.69 -7.02 0.97
CA ILE A 31 1.72 -6.57 0.03
C ILE A 31 3.10 -6.52 0.71
N SER A 32 3.19 -6.12 1.99
CA SER A 32 4.45 -6.14 2.74
C SER A 32 4.98 -7.56 2.97
N VAL A 33 4.11 -8.52 3.31
CA VAL A 33 4.47 -9.94 3.45
C VAL A 33 4.87 -10.54 2.10
N GLY A 34 4.15 -10.21 1.03
CA GLY A 34 4.46 -10.62 -0.33
C GLY A 34 5.85 -10.15 -0.77
N GLN A 35 6.21 -8.90 -0.48
CA GLN A 35 7.56 -8.37 -0.69
C GLN A 35 8.63 -9.14 0.09
N LEU A 36 8.34 -9.57 1.32
CA LEU A 36 9.31 -10.28 2.13
C LEU A 36 9.54 -11.73 1.65
N TYR A 37 8.47 -12.43 1.27
CA TYR A 37 8.53 -13.87 1.07
C TYR A 37 8.34 -14.34 -0.38
N LEU A 38 7.60 -13.64 -1.23
CA LEU A 38 7.14 -14.20 -2.50
C LEU A 38 7.98 -13.76 -3.71
N LEU A 39 8.14 -14.68 -4.66
CA LEU A 39 8.71 -14.48 -6.00
C LEU A 39 7.66 -14.63 -7.10
N ASN A 40 6.71 -15.55 -6.90
CA ASN A 40 5.65 -15.91 -7.82
C ASN A 40 4.31 -15.97 -7.07
N ASN A 41 3.23 -16.24 -7.81
CA ASN A 41 1.90 -16.48 -7.24
C ASN A 41 1.47 -15.38 -6.24
N PRO A 42 1.54 -14.09 -6.60
CA PRO A 42 1.39 -12.98 -5.64
C PRO A 42 -0.01 -12.85 -5.03
N LEU A 43 -0.99 -13.60 -5.53
CA LEU A 43 -2.37 -13.62 -5.03
C LEU A 43 -2.78 -15.00 -4.50
N LEU A 44 -1.83 -15.95 -4.43
CA LEU A 44 -2.07 -17.33 -3.98
C LEU A 44 -3.29 -17.99 -4.64
N ARG A 45 -3.46 -17.78 -5.96
CA ARG A 45 -4.58 -18.34 -6.74
C ARG A 45 -4.44 -19.85 -6.93
N GLU A 46 -3.19 -20.32 -6.92
CA GLU A 46 -2.83 -21.73 -6.87
C GLU A 46 -2.24 -22.07 -5.49
N PRO A 47 -2.28 -23.35 -5.05
CA PRO A 47 -1.61 -23.78 -3.83
C PRO A 47 -0.14 -23.37 -3.80
N LEU A 48 0.32 -22.85 -2.66
CA LEU A 48 1.67 -22.33 -2.48
C LEU A 48 2.73 -23.43 -2.69
N LYS A 49 3.73 -23.15 -3.52
CA LYS A 49 4.87 -24.05 -3.78
C LYS A 49 6.15 -23.45 -3.25
N ALA A 50 7.16 -24.29 -2.96
CA ALA A 50 8.49 -23.82 -2.58
C ALA A 50 9.10 -22.87 -3.61
N THR A 51 8.82 -23.07 -4.91
CA THR A 51 9.24 -22.20 -6.01
C THR A 51 8.59 -20.82 -6.03
N ASP A 52 7.53 -20.61 -5.25
CA ASP A 52 6.87 -19.31 -5.11
C ASP A 52 7.52 -18.45 -4.02
N VAL A 53 8.34 -19.04 -3.16
CA VAL A 53 8.97 -18.39 -2.00
C VAL A 53 10.44 -18.07 -2.28
N LYS A 54 10.91 -16.93 -1.77
CA LYS A 54 12.32 -16.54 -1.82
C LYS A 54 13.17 -17.56 -1.06
N VAL A 55 14.29 -17.97 -1.65
CA VAL A 55 15.27 -18.86 -1.00
C VAL A 55 15.86 -18.21 0.26
N HIS A 56 16.08 -16.91 0.21
CA HIS A 56 16.59 -16.11 1.33
C HIS A 56 15.70 -14.88 1.57
N PRO A 57 14.62 -15.00 2.37
CA PRO A 57 13.80 -13.86 2.75
C PRO A 57 14.64 -12.88 3.59
N ILE A 58 14.79 -11.64 3.10
CA ILE A 58 15.56 -10.59 3.77
C ILE A 58 14.67 -9.36 3.95
N GLY A 59 14.52 -8.92 5.20
CA GLY A 59 13.77 -7.73 5.57
C GLY A 59 13.27 -7.81 7.00
N HIS A 60 12.48 -6.82 7.40
CA HIS A 60 11.87 -6.77 8.73
C HIS A 60 10.36 -7.03 8.63
N TRP A 61 9.75 -7.43 9.74
CA TRP A 61 8.29 -7.53 9.87
C TRP A 61 7.77 -6.80 11.11
N GLY A 62 8.48 -6.90 12.24
CA GLY A 62 7.95 -6.51 13.56
C GLY A 62 7.37 -5.10 13.66
N THR A 63 7.89 -4.12 12.91
CA THR A 63 7.36 -2.74 12.92
C THR A 63 6.24 -2.48 11.89
N ILE A 64 6.14 -3.32 10.85
CA ILE A 64 5.42 -3.00 9.61
C ILE A 64 3.91 -2.94 9.83
N ALA A 65 3.34 -3.96 10.49
CA ALA A 65 1.90 -4.01 10.68
C ALA A 65 1.37 -2.80 11.47
N GLY A 66 2.12 -2.36 12.49
CA GLY A 66 1.79 -1.18 13.27
C GLY A 66 1.93 0.12 12.47
N GLN A 67 2.99 0.23 11.65
CA GLN A 67 3.16 1.39 10.77
C GLN A 67 2.08 1.47 9.68
N ASN A 68 1.72 0.34 9.04
CA ASN A 68 0.60 0.29 8.07
C ASN A 68 -0.74 0.64 8.72
N PHE A 69 -0.96 0.25 9.99
CA PHE A 69 -2.16 0.63 10.74
C PHE A 69 -2.24 2.16 10.89
N ILE A 70 -1.16 2.77 11.37
CA ILE A 70 -1.07 4.23 11.52
C ILE A 70 -1.27 4.90 10.15
N TYR A 71 -0.60 4.42 9.10
CA TYR A 71 -0.71 4.96 7.75
C TYR A 71 -2.16 4.94 7.24
N ALA A 72 -2.88 3.83 7.42
CA ALA A 72 -4.29 3.71 7.03
C ALA A 72 -5.17 4.75 7.75
N HIS A 73 -4.91 4.99 9.04
CA HIS A 73 -5.62 6.00 9.83
C HIS A 73 -5.22 7.44 9.49
N LEU A 74 -3.97 7.68 9.08
CA LEU A 74 -3.54 8.98 8.57
C LEU A 74 -4.19 9.28 7.21
N ASN A 75 -4.30 8.30 6.31
CA ASN A 75 -5.08 8.43 5.08
C ASN A 75 -6.54 8.79 5.38
N ARG A 76 -7.15 8.20 6.41
CA ARG A 76 -8.47 8.61 6.88
C ARG A 76 -8.48 10.06 7.38
N ALA A 77 -7.49 10.49 8.17
CA ALA A 77 -7.41 11.85 8.70
C ALA A 77 -7.25 12.89 7.58
N ILE A 78 -6.39 12.62 6.59
CA ILE A 78 -6.21 13.46 5.40
C ILE A 78 -7.54 13.66 4.68
N ASN A 79 -8.26 12.58 4.37
CA ASN A 79 -9.53 12.66 3.66
C ASN A 79 -10.64 13.33 4.49
N LYS A 80 -10.68 13.08 5.80
CA LYS A 80 -11.71 13.64 6.70
C LYS A 80 -11.56 15.15 6.89
N TYR A 81 -10.33 15.63 7.02
CA TYR A 81 -10.04 16.99 7.44
C TYR A 81 -9.36 17.84 6.35
N GLY A 82 -9.11 17.28 5.16
CA GLY A 82 -8.44 17.99 4.06
C GLY A 82 -6.99 18.37 4.38
N LEU A 83 -6.28 17.51 5.12
CA LEU A 83 -4.94 17.84 5.61
C LEU A 83 -3.89 17.75 4.51
N ASN A 84 -2.98 18.71 4.47
CA ASN A 84 -1.71 18.56 3.77
C ASN A 84 -0.70 17.90 4.73
N MET A 85 -0.37 16.63 4.48
CA MET A 85 0.42 15.80 5.38
C MET A 85 1.44 14.99 4.60
N PHE A 86 2.59 14.73 5.23
CA PHE A 86 3.57 13.75 4.77
C PHE A 86 3.95 12.80 5.90
N TYR A 87 4.37 11.59 5.55
CA TYR A 87 4.76 10.56 6.52
C TYR A 87 6.28 10.53 6.70
N ILE A 88 6.76 10.61 7.94
CA ILE A 88 8.16 10.37 8.28
C ILE A 88 8.26 8.98 8.90
N GLU A 89 8.91 8.07 8.21
CA GLU A 89 9.16 6.71 8.70
C GLU A 89 10.29 6.73 9.74
N GLY A 90 9.95 6.73 11.03
CA GLY A 90 10.94 6.67 12.11
C GLY A 90 11.70 5.33 12.13
N PRO A 91 11.02 4.18 12.28
CA PRO A 91 11.61 2.85 12.18
C PRO A 91 11.88 2.47 10.70
N GLY A 92 12.80 3.19 10.06
CA GLY A 92 13.09 3.08 8.62
C GLY A 92 13.59 1.71 8.14
N HIS A 93 13.84 0.75 9.02
CA HIS A 93 14.15 -0.61 8.58
C HIS A 93 12.91 -1.37 8.03
N GLY A 94 11.72 -0.73 8.08
CA GLY A 94 10.45 -1.24 7.55
C GLY A 94 10.09 -0.69 6.17
N GLY A 95 11.05 -0.54 5.26
CA GLY A 95 10.85 0.14 3.96
C GLY A 95 9.70 -0.39 3.10
N GLN A 96 9.19 -1.60 3.36
CA GLN A 96 7.95 -2.09 2.75
C GLN A 96 6.74 -1.19 3.05
N VAL A 97 6.69 -0.48 4.17
CA VAL A 97 5.56 0.40 4.54
C VAL A 97 5.33 1.43 3.44
N MET A 98 6.39 2.15 3.06
CA MET A 98 6.30 3.19 2.03
C MET A 98 5.96 2.61 0.65
N VAL A 99 6.59 1.47 0.30
CA VAL A 99 6.34 0.79 -0.97
C VAL A 99 4.92 0.23 -1.07
N SER A 100 4.40 -0.38 0.00
CA SER A 100 3.07 -0.99 0.00
C SER A 100 1.98 0.07 -0.12
N ASN A 101 2.12 1.18 0.60
CA ASN A 101 1.13 2.25 0.59
C ASN A 101 1.14 3.03 -0.74
N SER A 102 2.33 3.39 -1.25
CA SER A 102 2.43 4.05 -2.56
C SER A 102 2.00 3.14 -3.73
N TYR A 103 2.13 1.82 -3.61
CA TYR A 103 1.59 0.90 -4.61
C TYR A 103 0.06 0.85 -4.58
N LEU A 104 -0.55 0.91 -3.39
CA LEU A 104 -2.00 0.94 -3.25
C LEU A 104 -2.60 2.25 -3.77
N ASP A 105 -2.01 3.40 -3.46
CA ASP A 105 -2.52 4.69 -3.94
C ASP A 105 -2.20 5.00 -5.42
N GLY A 106 -1.34 4.20 -6.05
CA GLY A 106 -0.97 4.28 -7.47
C GLY A 106 0.26 5.13 -7.76
N THR A 107 0.74 5.92 -6.80
CA THR A 107 1.91 6.82 -6.98
C THR A 107 3.21 6.04 -7.23
N TYR A 108 3.28 4.79 -6.77
CA TYR A 108 4.39 3.90 -7.09
C TYR A 108 4.43 3.57 -8.58
N THR A 109 3.28 3.29 -9.20
CA THR A 109 3.17 3.03 -10.65
C THR A 109 3.47 4.28 -11.46
N GLU A 110 3.05 5.47 -11.01
CA GLU A 110 3.41 6.74 -11.66
C GLU A 110 4.93 6.93 -11.73
N THR A 111 5.64 6.56 -10.66
CA THR A 111 7.11 6.66 -10.60
C THR A 111 7.79 5.50 -11.34
N TYR A 112 7.21 4.31 -11.27
CA TYR A 112 7.74 3.07 -11.84
C TYR A 112 6.69 2.41 -12.75
N PRO A 113 6.53 2.87 -14.01
CA PRO A 113 5.44 2.42 -14.90
C PRO A 113 5.42 0.92 -15.22
N LYS A 114 6.54 0.22 -14.99
CA LYS A 114 6.64 -1.24 -15.17
C LYS A 114 5.98 -2.02 -14.03
N ILE A 115 5.70 -1.37 -12.90
CA ILE A 115 5.06 -1.97 -11.72
C ILE A 115 3.61 -1.52 -11.71
N THR A 116 2.80 -2.17 -12.55
CA THR A 116 1.37 -1.87 -12.75
C THR A 116 0.51 -2.36 -11.59
N GLN A 117 -0.68 -1.78 -11.41
CA GLN A 117 -1.66 -2.22 -10.40
C GLN A 117 -2.46 -3.46 -10.87
N ASP A 118 -1.75 -4.51 -11.28
CA ASP A 118 -2.31 -5.79 -11.71
C ASP A 118 -1.48 -6.97 -11.17
N LYS A 119 -1.88 -8.20 -11.51
CA LYS A 119 -1.20 -9.43 -11.05
C LYS A 119 0.27 -9.50 -11.51
N ALA A 120 0.58 -9.03 -12.72
CA ALA A 120 1.93 -9.06 -13.26
C ALA A 120 2.81 -8.00 -12.58
N GLY A 121 2.31 -6.78 -12.43
CA GLY A 121 3.01 -5.72 -11.69
C GLY A 121 3.24 -6.06 -10.23
N MET A 122 2.24 -6.65 -9.54
CA MET A 122 2.39 -7.13 -8.16
C MET A 122 3.45 -8.24 -8.03
N LYS A 123 3.52 -9.16 -9.00
CA LYS A 123 4.59 -10.17 -9.04
C LYS A 123 5.97 -9.51 -9.16
N CYS A 124 6.10 -8.52 -10.04
CA CYS A 124 7.35 -7.75 -10.18
C CYS A 124 7.71 -7.01 -8.90
N LEU A 125 6.73 -6.37 -8.25
CA LEU A 125 6.88 -5.68 -6.97
C LEU A 125 7.42 -6.61 -5.87
N PHE A 126 6.86 -7.82 -5.74
CA PHE A 126 7.29 -8.76 -4.72
C PHE A 126 8.70 -9.28 -5.00
N LYS A 127 8.96 -9.63 -6.26
CA LYS A 127 10.24 -10.19 -6.69
C LYS A 127 11.41 -9.22 -6.48
N GLN A 128 11.23 -7.92 -6.73
CA GLN A 128 12.34 -6.95 -6.70
C GLN A 128 12.78 -6.55 -5.27
N PHE A 129 11.96 -6.75 -4.24
CA PHE A 129 12.31 -6.35 -2.87
C PHE A 129 13.44 -7.22 -2.31
N SER A 130 14.52 -6.63 -1.83
CA SER A 130 15.71 -7.31 -1.28
C SER A 130 16.26 -8.42 -2.19
N PHE A 131 16.24 -8.18 -3.51
CA PHE A 131 16.74 -9.11 -4.53
C PHE A 131 17.98 -8.51 -5.22
N PRO A 132 18.95 -9.31 -5.70
CA PRO A 132 20.08 -8.77 -6.46
C PRO A 132 19.63 -7.88 -7.63
N GLY A 133 20.05 -6.61 -7.63
CA GLY A 133 19.65 -5.60 -8.62
C GLY A 133 18.26 -4.97 -8.40
N GLY A 134 17.59 -5.28 -7.29
CA GLY A 134 16.27 -4.76 -6.91
C GLY A 134 16.30 -3.70 -5.81
N LEU A 135 15.18 -3.52 -5.10
CA LEU A 135 15.04 -2.52 -4.03
C LEU A 135 15.76 -2.96 -2.75
N PRO A 136 16.45 -2.05 -2.05
CA PRO A 136 17.03 -2.34 -0.74
C PRO A 136 15.95 -2.47 0.36
N PRO A 137 16.23 -3.19 1.46
CA PRO A 137 15.29 -3.35 2.58
C PRO A 137 15.07 -2.05 3.39
N THR A 138 16.03 -1.14 3.33
CA THR A 138 15.94 0.20 3.91
C THR A 138 15.54 1.18 2.81
N PRO A 139 14.54 2.06 3.02
CA PRO A 139 14.11 3.02 2.03
C PRO A 139 15.25 4.00 1.76
N THR A 140 15.59 4.17 0.48
CA THR A 140 16.47 5.27 0.04
C THR A 140 15.66 6.56 -0.04
N LEU A 141 16.32 7.72 -0.06
CA LEU A 141 15.66 9.04 -0.17
C LEU A 141 14.62 9.11 -1.30
N ARG A 142 14.84 8.37 -2.39
CA ARG A 142 13.94 8.26 -3.54
C ARG A 142 12.62 7.55 -3.22
N HIS A 143 12.59 6.66 -2.22
CA HIS A 143 11.42 5.93 -1.75
C HIS A 143 10.72 6.63 -0.57
N GLN A 144 11.48 7.33 0.27
CA GLN A 144 10.92 8.13 1.35
C GLN A 144 10.05 9.29 0.83
N ALA A 145 10.42 9.87 -0.33
CA ALA A 145 9.71 10.99 -0.95
C ALA A 145 8.42 10.60 -1.71
N GLN A 146 8.05 9.32 -1.81
CA GLN A 146 6.94 8.87 -2.67
C GLN A 146 5.54 9.02 -2.03
N SER A 147 5.45 9.37 -0.75
CA SER A 147 4.20 9.36 0.03
C SER A 147 3.40 10.68 0.00
N THR A 148 3.63 11.59 -0.96
CA THR A 148 3.13 12.97 -0.84
C THR A 148 2.39 13.53 -2.05
N LYS A 149 2.06 12.73 -3.06
CA LYS A 149 1.15 13.21 -4.11
C LYS A 149 -0.31 12.95 -3.73
N VAL A 150 -0.81 13.89 -2.92
CA VAL A 150 -2.18 14.42 -2.89
C VAL A 150 -3.29 13.36 -2.92
N ALA A 151 -3.86 13.09 -1.74
CA ALA A 151 -5.19 12.54 -1.61
C ALA A 151 -6.21 13.49 -2.27
N ASN A 152 -6.42 13.33 -3.57
CA ASN A 152 -7.62 13.79 -4.26
C ASN A 152 -7.94 12.74 -5.34
N LEU A 153 -9.16 12.19 -5.26
CA LEU A 153 -9.77 11.15 -6.10
C LEU A 153 -9.18 9.71 -6.04
N ALA A 154 -7.86 9.52 -5.96
CA ALA A 154 -7.28 8.16 -6.05
C ALA A 154 -7.62 7.27 -4.83
N THR A 155 -7.57 7.82 -3.61
CA THR A 155 -7.84 7.05 -2.38
C THR A 155 -9.30 6.61 -2.25
N GLN A 156 -10.24 7.39 -2.82
CA GLN A 156 -11.64 6.98 -2.90
C GLN A 156 -11.83 5.77 -3.81
N SER A 157 -11.12 5.75 -4.95
CA SER A 157 -11.16 4.65 -5.92
C SER A 157 -10.45 3.39 -5.40
N CYS A 158 -9.33 3.52 -4.69
CA CYS A 158 -8.61 2.37 -4.16
C CYS A 158 -9.38 1.65 -3.03
N MET A 159 -10.08 2.39 -2.16
CA MET A 159 -10.98 1.76 -1.18
C MET A 159 -12.26 1.15 -1.82
N VAL A 160 -12.55 1.43 -3.09
CA VAL A 160 -13.59 0.71 -3.86
C VAL A 160 -13.00 -0.58 -4.46
N LEU A 161 -11.73 -0.60 -4.84
CA LEU A 161 -11.01 -1.77 -5.39
C LEU A 161 -10.84 -2.93 -4.39
N VAL A 162 -10.80 -2.68 -3.07
CA VAL A 162 -10.73 -3.77 -2.06
C VAL A 162 -12.07 -4.50 -1.88
N ARG A 163 -13.10 -4.21 -2.71
CA ARG A 163 -14.39 -4.93 -2.74
C ARG A 163 -14.51 -5.99 -3.84
N SER A 164 -13.45 -6.29 -4.60
CA SER A 164 -13.48 -7.25 -5.71
C SER A 164 -12.52 -8.42 -5.54
#